data_AF-A0AAV6BNZ7-F1
#
_entry.id   AF-A0AAV6BNZ7-F1
#
_cell.length_a   1.000
_cell.length_b   1.000
_cell.length_c   1.000
_cell.angle_alpha   90.00
_cell.angle_beta   90.00
_cell.angle_gamma   90.00
#
_symmetry.space_group_name_H-M   'P 1'
#
loop_
_entity.id
_entity.type
_entity.pdbx_description
1 polymer ?
#
loop_
_entity_poly.entity_id
_entity_poly.type
_entity_poly.pdbx_seq_one_letter_code
_entity_poly.pdbx_strand_id
1 'polypeptide(L)'
;MAIYVLIHGAYQGGWIWKPIVARLRAAGHVPHAPSLDGCAERAHLLRRGITVGTHAHEVAQLLYYEDLSDVVLVGTSSGGMVVQRIAELAHGRIDRLVFVDALALMPGERVDEIVKRTTPNETTEIATGPTRADAESRLFRDLDSATREWALARITPHPVAALEAPMESTAFWEQAWRATVIRCRRAVNPPEAHQRRTAERLSAHWHELDTGHYPMLSAPDELTHLLLASEVSTQD
;
A
#
# COMPACT_ATOMS: atom_id res chain seq x y z
N MET A 1 -20.21 -6.78 -8.48
CA MET A 1 -18.92 -6.66 -9.20
C MET A 1 -18.34 -5.31 -8.85
N ALA A 2 -17.10 -5.26 -8.37
CA ALA A 2 -16.42 -4.01 -8.01
C ALA A 2 -15.02 -3.97 -8.65
N ILE A 3 -14.48 -2.77 -8.81
CA ILE A 3 -13.12 -2.54 -9.32
C ILE A 3 -12.19 -2.33 -8.13
N TYR A 4 -11.10 -3.10 -8.07
CA TYR A 4 -10.09 -2.98 -7.03
C TYR A 4 -8.79 -2.48 -7.63
N VAL A 5 -8.17 -1.47 -7.04
CA VAL A 5 -6.84 -1.00 -7.43
C VAL A 5 -5.92 -1.14 -6.22
N LEU A 6 -4.92 -2.02 -6.33
CA LEU A 6 -4.09 -2.49 -5.24
C LEU A 6 -2.67 -1.92 -5.35
N ILE A 7 -2.33 -1.02 -4.41
CA ILE A 7 -1.09 -0.26 -4.40
C ILE A 7 -0.09 -0.90 -3.43
N HIS A 8 1.05 -1.29 -3.97
CA HIS A 8 2.12 -1.92 -3.19
C HIS A 8 2.94 -0.89 -2.39
N GLY A 9 3.65 -1.39 -1.38
CA GLY A 9 4.58 -0.60 -0.59
C GLY A 9 6.02 -0.60 -1.11
N ALA A 10 6.92 -0.03 -0.31
CA ALA A 10 8.34 0.05 -0.61
C ALA A 10 8.96 -1.33 -0.93
N TYR A 11 9.87 -1.33 -1.89
CA TYR A 11 10.64 -2.48 -2.38
C TYR A 11 9.84 -3.58 -3.09
N GLN A 12 8.51 -3.43 -3.20
CA GLN A 12 7.63 -4.41 -3.82
C GLN A 12 7.25 -3.99 -5.25
N GLY A 13 6.36 -4.76 -5.85
CA GLY A 13 5.62 -4.43 -7.06
C GLY A 13 4.20 -4.97 -6.98
N GLY A 14 3.44 -4.87 -8.07
CA GLY A 14 2.10 -5.47 -8.17
C GLY A 14 2.06 -6.97 -7.84
N TRP A 15 3.20 -7.66 -7.98
CA TRP A 15 3.36 -9.08 -7.65
C TRP A 15 2.97 -9.42 -6.20
N ILE A 16 3.10 -8.50 -5.24
CA ILE A 16 2.77 -8.75 -3.83
C ILE A 16 1.28 -9.08 -3.66
N TRP A 17 0.44 -8.54 -4.54
CA TRP A 17 -1.00 -8.72 -4.51
C TRP A 17 -1.49 -9.93 -5.29
N LYS A 18 -0.59 -10.73 -5.90
CA LYS A 18 -0.97 -11.86 -6.75
C LYS A 18 -1.97 -12.82 -6.08
N PRO A 19 -1.83 -13.21 -4.79
CA PRO A 19 -2.81 -14.07 -4.12
C PRO A 19 -4.19 -13.42 -3.98
N ILE A 20 -4.24 -12.10 -3.76
CA ILE A 20 -5.47 -11.33 -3.58
C ILE A 20 -6.16 -11.09 -4.93
N VAL A 21 -5.40 -10.74 -5.97
CA VAL A 21 -5.89 -10.61 -7.36
C VAL A 21 -6.62 -11.89 -7.80
N ALA A 22 -6.04 -13.07 -7.54
CA ALA A 22 -6.65 -14.34 -7.89
C ALA A 22 -8.00 -14.55 -7.20
N ARG A 23 -8.09 -14.21 -5.91
CA ARG A 23 -9.30 -14.38 -5.09
C ARG A 23 -10.39 -13.38 -5.44
N LEU A 24 -10.04 -12.11 -5.64
CA LEU A 24 -10.98 -11.08 -6.09
C LEU A 24 -11.58 -11.43 -7.46
N ARG A 25 -10.77 -11.95 -8.39
CA ARG A 25 -11.28 -12.46 -9.68
C ARG A 25 -12.21 -13.65 -9.50
N ALA A 26 -11.86 -14.61 -8.65
CA ALA A 26 -12.72 -15.76 -8.36
C ALA A 26 -14.06 -15.36 -7.73
N ALA A 27 -14.08 -14.25 -6.98
CA ALA A 27 -15.30 -13.65 -6.43
C ALA A 27 -16.08 -12.75 -7.42
N GLY A 28 -15.63 -12.62 -8.68
CA GLY A 28 -16.33 -11.85 -9.72
C GLY A 28 -16.04 -10.35 -9.72
N HIS A 29 -14.91 -9.92 -9.15
CA HIS A 29 -14.45 -8.53 -9.17
C HIS A 29 -13.33 -8.32 -10.20
N VAL A 30 -13.00 -7.05 -10.48
CA VAL A 30 -11.98 -6.65 -11.46
C VAL A 30 -10.80 -6.00 -10.73
N PRO A 31 -9.75 -6.77 -10.39
CA PRO A 31 -8.57 -6.22 -9.72
C PRO A 31 -7.48 -5.78 -10.71
N HIS A 32 -6.92 -4.61 -10.43
CA HIS A 32 -5.69 -4.05 -10.99
C HIS A 32 -4.65 -3.95 -9.87
N ALA A 33 -3.44 -4.44 -10.13
CA ALA A 33 -2.31 -4.34 -9.19
C ALA A 33 -1.07 -3.87 -9.96
N PRO A 34 -1.01 -2.59 -10.36
CA PRO A 34 0.13 -2.06 -11.11
C PRO A 34 1.38 -2.03 -10.22
N SER A 35 2.55 -2.27 -10.83
CA SER A 35 3.81 -1.86 -10.24
C SER A 35 4.02 -0.37 -10.51
N LEU A 36 4.37 0.37 -9.46
CA LEU A 36 4.65 1.81 -9.55
C LEU A 36 5.96 2.06 -10.33
N ASP A 37 6.07 3.24 -10.95
CA ASP A 37 7.30 3.67 -11.65
C ASP A 37 8.59 3.41 -10.86
N GLY A 38 9.62 2.87 -11.53
CA GLY A 38 10.88 2.49 -10.91
C GLY A 38 10.85 1.27 -9.98
N CYS A 39 9.75 0.50 -9.93
CA CYS A 39 9.62 -0.68 -9.04
C CYS A 39 9.41 -1.99 -9.81
N ALA A 40 9.89 -3.12 -9.25
CA ALA A 40 9.69 -4.47 -9.78
C ALA A 40 10.06 -4.61 -11.28
N GLU A 41 9.14 -5.04 -12.15
CA GLU A 41 9.40 -5.17 -13.60
C GLU A 41 9.74 -3.83 -14.27
N ARG A 42 9.44 -2.71 -13.60
CA ARG A 42 9.77 -1.33 -13.99
C ARG A 42 11.03 -0.80 -13.30
N ALA A 43 11.78 -1.63 -12.57
CA ALA A 43 12.99 -1.20 -11.86
C ALA A 43 14.07 -0.63 -12.80
N HIS A 44 14.07 -1.02 -14.06
CA HIS A 44 14.95 -0.45 -15.09
C HIS A 44 14.62 1.01 -15.46
N LEU A 45 13.46 1.54 -15.07
CA LEU A 45 13.02 2.93 -15.28
C LEU A 45 13.41 3.86 -14.13
N LEU A 46 14.11 3.34 -13.11
CA LEU A 46 14.49 4.09 -11.93
C LEU A 46 15.37 5.29 -12.28
N ARG A 47 14.97 6.48 -11.81
CA ARG A 47 15.63 7.76 -12.10
C ARG A 47 15.31 8.78 -11.01
N ARG A 48 16.02 9.91 -11.01
CA ARG A 48 15.73 11.05 -10.13
C ARG A 48 14.32 11.59 -10.40
N GLY A 49 13.67 12.10 -9.35
CA GLY A 49 12.38 12.81 -9.46
C GLY A 49 11.15 11.91 -9.41
N ILE A 50 11.28 10.60 -9.17
CA ILE A 50 10.14 9.74 -8.86
C ILE A 50 9.74 9.99 -7.39
N THR A 51 8.56 10.56 -7.18
CA THR A 51 7.95 10.91 -5.89
C THR A 51 6.61 10.21 -5.69
N VAL A 52 6.05 10.30 -4.47
CA VAL A 52 4.67 9.88 -4.17
C VAL A 52 3.67 10.51 -5.13
N GLY A 53 3.81 11.82 -5.41
CA GLY A 53 2.95 12.53 -6.35
C GLY A 53 3.04 11.98 -7.77
N THR A 54 4.24 11.65 -8.27
CA THR A 54 4.38 11.05 -9.60
C THR A 54 3.80 9.64 -9.69
N HIS A 55 3.99 8.82 -8.65
CA HIS A 55 3.35 7.49 -8.56
C HIS A 55 1.82 7.61 -8.53
N ALA A 56 1.29 8.57 -7.77
CA ALA A 56 -0.14 8.79 -7.68
C ALA A 56 -0.73 9.31 -8.99
N HIS A 57 -0.01 10.20 -9.69
CA HIS A 57 -0.42 10.69 -11.00
C HIS A 57 -0.47 9.55 -12.03
N GLU A 58 0.53 8.66 -12.05
CA GLU A 58 0.54 7.48 -12.93
C GLU A 58 -0.70 6.60 -12.72
N VAL A 59 -1.08 6.35 -11.46
CA VAL A 59 -2.28 5.54 -11.16
C VAL A 59 -3.57 6.32 -11.43
N ALA A 60 -3.63 7.62 -11.18
CA ALA A 60 -4.79 8.43 -11.56
C ALA A 60 -5.01 8.40 -13.09
N GLN A 61 -3.93 8.44 -13.87
CA GLN A 61 -3.99 8.26 -15.33
C GLN A 61 -4.45 6.85 -15.71
N LEU A 62 -4.03 5.79 -14.99
CA LEU A 62 -4.58 4.45 -15.17
C LEU A 62 -6.10 4.46 -14.96
N LEU A 63 -6.62 5.09 -13.90
CA LEU A 63 -8.07 5.16 -13.67
C LEU A 63 -8.80 5.89 -14.79
N TYR A 64 -8.19 6.95 -15.34
CA TYR A 64 -8.76 7.70 -16.45
C TYR A 64 -8.78 6.90 -17.76
N TYR A 65 -7.64 6.36 -18.19
CA TYR A 65 -7.51 5.70 -19.49
C TYR A 65 -8.19 4.34 -19.58
N GLU A 66 -8.39 3.67 -18.45
CA GLU A 66 -9.13 2.40 -18.37
C GLU A 66 -10.61 2.62 -17.99
N ASP A 67 -11.08 3.88 -17.97
CA ASP A 67 -12.45 4.25 -17.61
C ASP A 67 -12.94 3.67 -16.26
N LEU A 68 -12.03 3.57 -15.28
CA LEU A 68 -12.34 3.00 -13.97
C LEU A 68 -13.07 4.03 -13.10
N SER A 69 -14.24 3.66 -12.58
CA SER A 69 -15.02 4.42 -11.58
C SER A 69 -15.39 3.50 -10.42
N ASP A 70 -15.93 4.08 -9.35
CA ASP A 70 -16.39 3.35 -8.16
C ASP A 70 -15.29 2.41 -7.61
N VAL A 71 -14.06 2.91 -7.63
CA VAL A 71 -12.86 2.13 -7.34
C VAL A 71 -12.71 1.93 -5.84
N VAL A 72 -12.50 0.68 -5.44
CA VAL A 72 -11.95 0.33 -4.14
C VAL A 72 -10.44 0.45 -4.21
N LEU A 73 -9.89 1.51 -3.62
CA LEU A 73 -8.48 1.81 -3.65
C LEU A 73 -7.80 1.28 -2.39
N VAL A 74 -6.92 0.29 -2.55
CA VAL A 74 -6.27 -0.43 -1.45
C VAL A 74 -4.78 -0.13 -1.43
N GLY A 75 -4.24 0.29 -0.30
CA GLY A 75 -2.81 0.55 -0.13
C GLY A 75 -2.23 -0.25 1.03
N THR A 76 -0.99 -0.72 0.86
CA THR A 76 -0.22 -1.32 1.96
C THR A 76 1.10 -0.60 2.18
N SER A 77 1.56 -0.54 3.43
CA SER A 77 2.81 0.16 3.78
C SER A 77 2.87 1.57 3.17
N SER A 78 4.01 1.98 2.59
CA SER A 78 4.14 3.28 1.89
C SER A 78 3.18 3.47 0.71
N GLY A 79 2.56 2.41 0.20
CA GLY A 79 1.48 2.51 -0.78
C GLY A 79 0.29 3.31 -0.27
N GLY A 80 0.09 3.39 1.05
CA GLY A 80 -0.91 4.27 1.67
C GLY A 80 -0.69 5.76 1.36
N MET A 81 0.57 6.21 1.27
CA MET A 81 0.89 7.61 0.91
C MET A 81 0.46 7.91 -0.53
N VAL A 82 0.67 6.95 -1.42
CA VAL A 82 0.25 7.03 -2.82
C VAL A 82 -1.28 7.00 -2.91
N VAL A 83 -1.96 6.15 -2.11
CA VAL A 83 -3.43 6.11 -2.01
C VAL A 83 -4.00 7.47 -1.65
N GLN A 84 -3.43 8.18 -0.66
CA GLN A 84 -3.89 9.53 -0.29
C GLN A 84 -3.88 10.47 -1.50
N ARG A 85 -2.81 10.45 -2.30
CA ARG A 85 -2.65 11.34 -3.46
C ARG A 85 -3.50 10.92 -4.65
N ILE A 86 -3.68 9.62 -4.90
CA ILE A 86 -4.60 9.15 -5.95
C ILE A 86 -6.02 9.60 -5.63
N ALA A 87 -6.42 9.47 -4.36
CA ALA A 87 -7.76 9.84 -3.93
C ALA A 87 -8.06 11.31 -4.22
N GLU A 88 -7.12 12.23 -3.99
CA GLU A 88 -7.29 13.64 -4.36
C GLU A 88 -7.34 13.86 -5.88
N LEU A 89 -6.41 13.26 -6.63
CA LEU A 89 -6.29 13.47 -8.07
C LEU A 89 -7.47 12.88 -8.85
N ALA A 90 -8.13 11.87 -8.29
CA ALA A 90 -9.21 11.13 -8.93
C ALA A 90 -10.45 11.00 -8.03
N HIS A 91 -10.73 11.99 -7.16
CA HIS A 91 -11.81 11.94 -6.15
C HIS A 91 -13.14 11.39 -6.69
N GLY A 92 -13.59 11.87 -7.86
CA GLY A 92 -14.85 11.43 -8.48
C GLY A 92 -14.88 9.98 -8.99
N ARG A 93 -13.79 9.22 -8.88
CA ARG A 93 -13.68 7.82 -9.31
C ARG A 93 -13.50 6.85 -8.14
N ILE A 94 -13.36 7.34 -6.91
CA ILE A 94 -13.07 6.52 -5.74
C ILE A 94 -14.36 6.26 -4.96
N ASP A 95 -14.71 4.99 -4.79
CA ASP A 95 -15.82 4.59 -3.91
C ASP A 95 -15.38 4.54 -2.43
N ARG A 96 -14.25 3.88 -2.17
CA ARG A 96 -13.70 3.74 -0.82
C ARG A 96 -12.21 3.47 -0.78
N LEU A 97 -11.62 3.76 0.37
CA LEU A 97 -10.20 3.58 0.67
C LEU A 97 -9.99 2.43 1.65
N VAL A 98 -8.95 1.63 1.42
CA VAL A 98 -8.54 0.59 2.36
C VAL A 98 -7.05 0.69 2.65
N PHE A 99 -6.69 0.91 3.90
CA PHE A 99 -5.32 0.96 4.38
C PHE A 99 -4.99 -0.38 5.06
N VAL A 100 -4.19 -1.21 4.40
CA VAL A 100 -3.76 -2.53 4.89
C VAL A 100 -2.36 -2.41 5.48
N ASP A 101 -2.30 -2.26 6.79
CA ASP A 101 -1.09 -2.01 7.56
C ASP A 101 -0.23 -0.91 6.94
N ALA A 102 -0.88 0.22 6.60
CA ALA A 102 -0.33 1.21 5.70
C ALA A 102 0.11 2.51 6.37
N LEU A 103 0.94 3.27 5.67
CA LEU A 103 1.34 4.60 6.04
C LEU A 103 0.35 5.61 5.44
N ALA A 104 -0.47 6.25 6.27
CA ALA A 104 -1.16 7.50 5.94
C ALA A 104 -0.52 8.68 6.69
N LEU A 105 0.28 9.49 5.98
CA LEU A 105 1.04 10.59 6.57
C LEU A 105 0.21 11.88 6.60
N MET A 106 0.42 12.68 7.64
CA MET A 106 -0.01 14.07 7.68
C MET A 106 0.94 14.93 6.84
N PRO A 107 0.51 16.10 6.33
CA PRO A 107 1.39 17.03 5.64
C PRO A 107 2.67 17.33 6.44
N GLY A 108 3.82 17.23 5.79
CA GLY A 108 5.13 17.49 6.39
C GLY A 108 5.74 16.32 7.19
N GLU A 109 4.97 15.29 7.53
CA GLU A 109 5.54 14.09 8.19
C GLU A 109 6.48 13.33 7.27
N ARG A 110 7.40 12.59 7.87
CA ARG A 110 8.38 11.74 7.16
C ARG A 110 8.24 10.28 7.56
N VAL A 111 8.62 9.38 6.66
CA VAL A 111 8.57 7.93 6.93
C VAL A 111 9.48 7.53 8.09
N ASP A 112 10.65 8.16 8.25
CA ASP A 112 11.62 7.88 9.33
C ASP A 112 11.15 8.35 10.73
N GLU A 113 10.18 9.25 10.79
CA GLU A 113 9.51 9.67 12.03
C GLU A 113 8.58 8.57 12.56
N ILE A 114 7.94 7.81 11.67
CA ILE A 114 6.93 6.78 11.97
C ILE A 114 7.54 5.38 12.00
N VAL A 115 8.35 5.04 11.00
CA VAL A 115 8.95 3.71 10.80
C VAL A 115 10.36 3.71 11.35
N LYS A 116 10.56 3.05 12.49
CA LYS A 116 11.89 2.91 13.10
C LYS A 116 12.60 1.69 12.54
N ARG A 117 13.72 1.93 11.85
CA ARG A 117 14.60 0.89 11.30
C ARG A 117 15.77 0.64 12.25
N THR A 118 16.08 -0.63 12.49
CA THR A 118 17.24 -1.06 13.27
C THR A 118 18.50 -1.22 12.41
N THR A 119 18.31 -1.54 11.13
CA THR A 119 19.39 -1.71 10.14
C THR A 119 19.21 -0.64 9.05
N PRO A 120 20.26 0.13 8.72
CA PRO A 120 20.20 1.09 7.62
C PRO A 120 19.95 0.41 6.27
N ASN A 121 19.26 1.10 5.38
CA ASN A 121 19.15 0.70 3.99
C ASN A 121 20.47 0.96 3.24
N GLU A 122 20.67 0.23 2.14
CA GLU A 122 21.60 0.59 1.09
C GLU A 122 20.95 1.70 0.25
N THR A 123 21.42 2.94 0.45
CA THR A 123 20.90 4.13 -0.25
C THR A 123 21.92 4.68 -1.24
N THR A 124 21.45 4.98 -2.43
CA THR A 124 22.15 5.68 -3.52
C THR A 124 21.46 7.02 -3.79
N GLU A 125 21.91 7.77 -4.79
CA GLU A 125 21.29 9.04 -5.17
C GLU A 125 19.82 8.94 -5.63
N ILE A 126 19.40 7.77 -6.13
CA ILE A 126 18.06 7.58 -6.72
C ILE A 126 17.26 6.46 -6.07
N ALA A 127 17.92 5.59 -5.30
CA ALA A 127 17.33 4.34 -4.81
C ALA A 127 17.66 4.10 -3.35
N THR A 128 16.74 3.48 -2.62
CA THR A 128 16.97 2.96 -1.27
C THR A 128 16.37 1.56 -1.14
N GLY A 129 17.03 0.66 -0.43
CA GLY A 129 16.54 -0.70 -0.22
C GLY A 129 17.21 -1.41 0.95
N PRO A 130 16.55 -2.42 1.56
CA PRO A 130 17.20 -3.28 2.52
C PRO A 130 18.20 -4.20 1.82
N THR A 131 19.21 -4.68 2.55
CA THR A 131 19.96 -5.86 2.11
C THR A 131 19.04 -7.08 2.09
N ARG A 132 19.38 -8.13 1.32
CA ARG A 132 18.61 -9.38 1.32
C ARG A 132 18.46 -9.97 2.73
N ALA A 133 19.53 -9.94 3.53
CA ALA A 133 19.52 -10.46 4.91
C ALA A 133 18.61 -9.64 5.85
N ASP A 134 18.57 -8.31 5.72
CA ASP A 134 17.64 -7.48 6.47
C ASP A 134 16.19 -7.73 6.02
N ALA A 135 15.94 -7.82 4.71
CA ALA A 135 14.61 -8.15 4.21
C ALA A 135 14.10 -9.51 4.74
N GLU A 136 14.97 -10.53 4.77
CA GLU A 136 14.63 -11.86 5.27
C GLU A 136 14.32 -11.86 6.77
N SER A 137 15.17 -11.21 7.56
CA SER A 137 15.11 -11.25 9.02
C SER A 137 14.16 -10.24 9.63
N ARG A 138 13.76 -9.20 8.90
CA ARG A 138 12.91 -8.10 9.39
C ARG A 138 11.61 -7.96 8.60
N LEU A 139 11.64 -7.80 7.28
CA LEU A 139 10.44 -7.56 6.47
C LEU A 139 9.58 -8.84 6.37
N PHE A 140 10.20 -9.95 6.01
CA PHE A 140 9.51 -11.20 5.70
C PHE A 140 9.62 -12.26 6.81
N ARG A 141 9.97 -11.83 8.03
CA ARG A 141 10.16 -12.71 9.20
C ARG A 141 8.96 -13.62 9.49
N ASP A 142 7.76 -13.11 9.29
CA ASP A 142 6.51 -13.80 9.63
C ASP A 142 5.97 -14.68 8.50
N LEU A 143 6.62 -14.71 7.33
CA LEU A 143 6.24 -15.57 6.21
C LEU A 143 6.85 -16.97 6.38
N ASP A 144 6.16 -18.00 5.88
CA ASP A 144 6.75 -19.33 5.74
C ASP A 144 7.96 -19.29 4.80
N SER A 145 8.82 -20.31 4.88
CA SER A 145 10.10 -20.33 4.15
C SER A 145 9.93 -20.23 2.63
N ALA A 146 8.93 -20.90 2.05
CA ALA A 146 8.72 -20.90 0.60
C ALA A 146 8.23 -19.54 0.11
N THR A 147 7.24 -18.96 0.80
CA THR A 147 6.71 -17.64 0.48
C THR A 147 7.76 -16.54 0.70
N ARG A 148 8.57 -16.68 1.75
CA ARG A 148 9.67 -15.76 2.05
C ARG A 148 10.71 -15.73 0.94
N GLU A 149 11.20 -16.89 0.50
CA GLU A 149 12.17 -16.96 -0.60
C GLU A 149 11.58 -16.46 -1.91
N TRP A 150 10.31 -16.77 -2.17
CA TRP A 150 9.59 -16.24 -3.31
C TRP A 150 9.52 -14.70 -3.29
N ALA A 151 9.27 -14.08 -2.14
CA ALA A 151 9.24 -12.62 -2.00
C ALA A 151 10.65 -12.00 -2.11
N LEU A 152 11.65 -12.59 -1.46
CA LEU A 152 13.05 -12.13 -1.52
C LEU A 152 13.61 -12.11 -2.94
N ALA A 153 13.20 -13.05 -3.79
CA ALA A 153 13.61 -13.08 -5.19
C ALA A 153 13.00 -11.96 -6.06
N ARG A 154 12.07 -11.16 -5.51
CA ARG A 154 11.27 -10.18 -6.27
C ARG A 154 11.38 -8.75 -5.76
N ILE A 155 12.00 -8.53 -4.60
CA ILE A 155 12.21 -7.17 -4.11
C ILE A 155 13.17 -6.41 -5.01
N THR A 156 12.92 -5.11 -5.15
CA THR A 156 13.82 -4.19 -5.86
C THR A 156 14.11 -2.98 -4.97
N PRO A 157 15.18 -2.22 -5.21
CA PRO A 157 15.32 -0.89 -4.63
C PRO A 157 14.09 -0.03 -4.94
N HIS A 158 13.77 0.90 -4.05
CA HIS A 158 12.65 1.83 -4.19
C HIS A 158 13.15 3.25 -4.48
N PRO A 159 12.42 4.08 -5.25
CA PRO A 159 12.83 5.46 -5.49
C PRO A 159 12.99 6.23 -4.17
N VAL A 160 14.18 6.80 -3.95
CA VAL A 160 14.53 7.42 -2.66
C VAL A 160 13.61 8.62 -2.34
N ALA A 161 13.31 9.45 -3.34
CA ALA A 161 12.46 10.63 -3.16
C ALA A 161 10.98 10.28 -2.87
N ALA A 162 10.51 9.09 -3.28
CA ALA A 162 9.16 8.62 -2.95
C ALA A 162 9.03 8.11 -1.51
N LEU A 163 10.16 7.84 -0.84
CA LEU A 163 10.17 7.29 0.53
C LEU A 163 10.71 8.26 1.58
N GLU A 164 11.69 9.09 1.22
CA GLU A 164 12.43 9.94 2.15
C GLU A 164 12.03 11.42 2.09
N ALA A 165 11.24 11.85 1.11
CA ALA A 165 10.71 13.21 1.12
C ALA A 165 9.60 13.36 2.19
N PRO A 166 9.47 14.54 2.83
CA PRO A 166 8.28 14.84 3.63
C PRO A 166 7.01 14.71 2.79
N MET A 167 5.91 14.27 3.40
CA MET A 167 4.61 14.22 2.72
C MET A 167 4.21 15.62 2.26
N GLU A 168 3.91 15.75 0.98
CA GLU A 168 3.51 17.00 0.36
C GLU A 168 2.21 17.54 0.98
N SER A 169 1.96 18.86 0.84
CA SER A 169 0.68 19.44 1.23
C SER A 169 -0.49 18.76 0.50
N THR A 170 -1.53 18.46 1.25
CA THR A 170 -2.67 17.65 0.80
C THR A 170 -3.96 18.09 1.49
N ALA A 171 -5.04 18.19 0.73
CA ALA A 171 -6.42 18.39 1.18
C ALA A 171 -7.12 17.05 1.50
N PHE A 172 -6.43 15.91 1.37
CA PHE A 172 -6.97 14.57 1.64
C PHE A 172 -7.69 14.48 3.00
N TRP A 173 -7.07 15.06 4.04
CA TRP A 173 -7.59 15.02 5.42
C TRP A 173 -8.73 16.00 5.68
N GLU A 174 -9.05 16.87 4.72
CA GLU A 174 -10.17 17.81 4.78
C GLU A 174 -11.42 17.24 4.08
N GLN A 175 -11.27 16.12 3.37
CA GLN A 175 -12.32 15.46 2.60
C GLN A 175 -12.89 14.27 3.37
N ALA A 176 -14.15 13.95 3.09
CA ALA A 176 -14.84 12.80 3.65
C ALA A 176 -14.59 11.57 2.77
N TRP A 177 -14.17 10.46 3.40
CA TRP A 177 -13.89 9.21 2.72
C TRP A 177 -14.61 8.06 3.38
N ARG A 178 -15.20 7.17 2.58
CA ARG A 178 -15.52 5.82 3.05
C ARG A 178 -14.19 5.09 3.19
N ALA A 179 -13.80 4.78 4.43
CA ALA A 179 -12.47 4.24 4.70
C ALA A 179 -12.51 3.02 5.61
N THR A 180 -11.53 2.14 5.41
CA THR A 180 -11.24 0.99 6.25
C THR A 180 -9.75 0.97 6.58
N VAL A 181 -9.41 0.71 7.84
CA VAL A 181 -8.04 0.47 8.29
C VAL A 181 -7.94 -0.95 8.82
N ILE A 182 -7.04 -1.73 8.25
CA ILE A 182 -6.76 -3.11 8.62
C ILE A 182 -5.35 -3.18 9.19
N ARG A 183 -5.23 -3.33 10.51
CA ARG A 183 -3.93 -3.41 11.19
C ARG A 183 -3.44 -4.86 11.28
N CYS A 184 -2.14 -5.07 11.12
CA CYS A 184 -1.49 -6.36 11.40
C CYS A 184 -0.90 -6.37 12.81
N ARG A 185 -1.42 -7.20 13.73
CA ARG A 185 -1.06 -7.13 15.16
C ARG A 185 0.39 -7.51 15.48
N ARG A 186 1.02 -8.35 14.65
CA ARG A 186 2.42 -8.77 14.84
C ARG A 186 3.40 -7.84 14.11
N ALA A 187 2.91 -6.94 13.26
CA ALA A 187 3.76 -5.97 12.59
C ALA A 187 4.28 -4.92 13.58
N VAL A 188 5.58 -4.65 13.52
CA VAL A 188 6.22 -3.60 14.34
C VAL A 188 6.00 -2.22 13.72
N ASN A 189 5.98 -2.15 12.38
CA ASN A 189 5.84 -0.91 11.62
C ASN A 189 4.77 -1.12 10.52
N PRO A 190 3.91 -0.12 10.25
CA PRO A 190 3.69 1.09 11.05
C PRO A 190 3.14 0.77 12.45
N PRO A 191 3.48 1.56 13.49
CA PRO A 191 3.05 1.28 14.85
C PRO A 191 1.54 1.47 15.02
N GLU A 192 0.95 0.81 16.04
CA GLU A 192 -0.50 0.88 16.31
C GLU A 192 -1.02 2.32 16.44
N ALA A 193 -0.26 3.20 17.11
CA ALA A 193 -0.65 4.60 17.28
C ALA A 193 -0.84 5.32 15.93
N HIS A 194 -0.02 4.99 14.94
CA HIS A 194 -0.15 5.54 13.57
C HIS A 194 -1.42 5.04 12.88
N GLN A 195 -1.68 3.73 12.98
CA GLN A 195 -2.88 3.11 12.42
C GLN A 195 -4.16 3.65 13.07
N ARG A 196 -4.17 3.77 14.41
CA ARG A 196 -5.29 4.32 15.20
C ARG A 196 -5.61 5.75 14.81
N ARG A 197 -4.58 6.60 14.76
CA ARG A 197 -4.71 8.00 14.30
C ARG A 197 -5.35 8.07 12.93
N THR A 198 -4.90 7.22 11.99
CA THR A 198 -5.48 7.16 10.63
C THR A 198 -6.95 6.80 10.68
N ALA A 199 -7.33 5.77 11.44
CA ALA A 199 -8.71 5.35 11.55
C ALA A 199 -9.61 6.41 12.20
N GLU A 200 -9.16 7.05 13.27
CA GLU A 200 -9.89 8.12 13.96
C GLU A 200 -10.10 9.33 13.05
N ARG A 201 -9.05 9.79 12.38
CA ARG A 201 -9.12 10.95 11.47
C ARG A 201 -10.05 10.73 10.29
N LEU A 202 -10.14 9.51 9.79
CA LEU A 202 -11.02 9.15 8.68
C LEU A 202 -12.40 8.64 9.13
N SER A 203 -12.65 8.51 10.44
CA SER A 203 -13.80 7.76 10.95
C SER A 203 -13.93 6.37 10.29
N ALA A 204 -12.80 5.71 10.07
CA ALA A 204 -12.70 4.49 9.30
C ALA A 204 -13.18 3.27 10.08
N HIS A 205 -13.65 2.26 9.34
CA HIS A 205 -13.90 0.93 9.90
C HIS A 205 -12.57 0.31 10.31
N TRP A 206 -12.49 -0.19 11.55
CA TRP A 206 -11.26 -0.76 12.10
C TRP A 206 -11.33 -2.29 12.11
N HIS A 207 -10.34 -2.93 11.50
CA HIS A 207 -10.13 -4.37 11.58
C HIS A 207 -8.69 -4.71 11.95
N GLU A 208 -8.50 -5.91 12.47
CA GLU A 208 -7.18 -6.43 12.81
C GLU A 208 -6.99 -7.85 12.26
N LEU A 209 -5.77 -8.16 11.85
CA LEU A 209 -5.32 -9.50 11.46
C LEU A 209 -4.16 -9.94 12.36
N ASP A 210 -4.09 -11.23 12.69
CA ASP A 210 -2.99 -11.80 13.48
C ASP A 210 -1.78 -12.19 12.62
N THR A 211 -1.30 -11.23 11.84
CA THR A 211 -0.22 -11.43 10.87
C THR A 211 0.93 -10.45 11.11
N GLY A 212 2.06 -10.73 10.48
CA GLY A 212 3.06 -9.72 10.19
C GLY A 212 2.60 -8.74 9.11
N HIS A 213 3.52 -7.91 8.63
CA HIS A 213 3.25 -6.76 7.75
C HIS A 213 2.66 -7.10 6.36
N TYR A 214 2.68 -8.37 5.95
CA TYR A 214 2.29 -8.80 4.61
C TYR A 214 1.12 -9.81 4.62
N PRO A 215 -0.08 -9.41 5.10
CA PRO A 215 -1.25 -10.29 5.18
C PRO A 215 -1.69 -10.81 3.81
N MET A 216 -1.43 -10.07 2.74
CA MET A 216 -1.71 -10.48 1.36
C MET A 216 -0.92 -11.73 0.92
N LEU A 217 0.16 -12.06 1.64
CA LEU A 217 0.94 -13.28 1.44
C LEU A 217 0.68 -14.32 2.52
N SER A 218 0.62 -13.92 3.79
CA SER A 218 0.51 -14.84 4.92
C SER A 218 -0.91 -15.32 5.23
N ALA A 219 -1.91 -14.48 4.97
CA ALA A 219 -3.32 -14.75 5.27
C ALA A 219 -4.24 -14.19 4.14
N PRO A 220 -4.03 -14.60 2.88
CA PRO A 220 -4.71 -13.99 1.74
C PRO A 220 -6.23 -14.22 1.76
N ASP A 221 -6.71 -15.33 2.33
CA ASP A 221 -8.14 -15.61 2.46
C ASP A 221 -8.81 -14.66 3.45
N GLU A 222 -8.21 -14.49 4.64
CA GLU A 222 -8.71 -13.57 5.68
C GLU A 222 -8.71 -12.12 5.20
N LEU A 223 -7.63 -11.67 4.55
CA LEU A 223 -7.57 -10.33 4.00
C LEU A 223 -8.63 -10.13 2.91
N THR A 224 -8.81 -11.11 2.01
CA THR A 224 -9.84 -11.02 0.97
C THR A 224 -11.23 -10.92 1.58
N HIS A 225 -11.52 -11.70 2.62
CA HIS A 225 -12.81 -11.62 3.31
C HIS A 225 -13.08 -10.21 3.86
N LEU A 226 -12.11 -9.57 4.51
CA LEU A 226 -12.26 -8.18 4.98
C LEU A 226 -12.45 -7.18 3.85
N LEU A 227 -11.75 -7.38 2.72
CA LEU A 227 -11.93 -6.55 1.53
C LEU A 227 -13.38 -6.67 1.02
N LEU A 228 -13.95 -7.87 0.94
CA LEU A 228 -15.31 -8.09 0.45
C LEU A 228 -16.41 -7.69 1.45
N ALA A 229 -16.20 -7.92 2.75
CA ALA A 229 -17.20 -7.62 3.80
C ALA A 229 -17.57 -6.14 3.86
N SER A 230 -16.63 -5.28 3.46
CA SER A 230 -16.81 -3.84 3.40
C SER A 230 -17.79 -3.37 2.29
N GLU A 231 -18.33 -4.29 1.47
CA GLU A 231 -19.34 -4.02 0.45
C GLU A 231 -20.79 -4.01 0.98
N VAL A 232 -21.05 -4.58 2.17
CA VAL A 232 -22.43 -4.91 2.62
C VAL A 232 -23.13 -3.76 3.36
N SER A 233 -22.48 -2.63 3.61
CA SER A 233 -23.05 -1.56 4.46
C SER A 233 -23.94 -0.53 3.75
N THR A 234 -24.49 -0.83 2.58
CA THR A 234 -25.47 0.04 1.88
C THR A 234 -26.76 -0.71 1.58
N GLN A 235 -27.52 -1.02 2.63
CA GLN A 235 -28.96 -1.27 2.56
C GLN A 235 -29.51 -1.11 3.98
N ASP A 236 -29.90 0.12 4.30
CA ASP A 236 -30.98 0.48 5.24
C ASP A 236 -31.46 1.90 4.91
#